data_AF-N1W657-F1
#
_entry.id   AF-N1W657-F1
#
_cell.length_a   1.000
_cell.length_b   1.000
_cell.length_c   1.000
_cell.angle_alpha   90.00
_cell.angle_beta   90.00
_cell.angle_gamma   90.00
#
_symmetry.space_group_name_H-M   'P 1'
#
loop_
_entity.id
_entity.type
_entity.pdbx_description
1 polymer ?
#
loop_
_entity_poly.entity_id
_entity_poly.type
_entity_poly.pdbx_seq_one_letter_code
_entity_poly.pdbx_strand_id
1 'polypeptide(L)'
;MNRSDGSLVSSSTGVFYPYQHQDFYAMDSLFLSHLKQEEVWDFQSVSQVHLGFLGFLTLRGFLRESLSLPKLQVQGLSKHWKTYLAKVNFLGKGVPWESKDFIPNLVSDVTLPLTEFGGKGHWATEFHWEKQDKESTSVFFAATDKQSDGDVAISDLMKDFLHYSQTNHYLERAYIRKENSSYLYLNSKEANPRVFFRENPTDLPEFLFLVAELKTKPSTHSN
;
A
#
# COMPACT_ATOMS: atom_id res chain seq x y z
N MET A 1 30.23 0.36 -13.78
CA MET A 1 30.87 -0.94 -13.48
C MET A 1 29.82 -1.83 -12.83
N ASN A 2 29.34 -2.84 -13.56
CA ASN A 2 28.36 -3.81 -13.06
C ASN A 2 29.08 -4.82 -12.16
N ARG A 3 28.49 -5.17 -11.01
CA ARG A 3 28.85 -6.39 -10.28
C ARG A 3 28.18 -7.58 -10.96
N SER A 4 28.96 -8.61 -11.24
CA SER A 4 28.64 -9.82 -12.00
C SER A 4 27.88 -10.88 -11.19
N ASP A 5 26.97 -10.46 -10.32
CA ASP A 5 26.33 -11.33 -9.32
C ASP A 5 24.84 -11.61 -9.59
N GLY A 6 24.13 -10.70 -10.28
CA GLY A 6 22.66 -10.82 -10.38
C GLY A 6 21.93 -10.32 -9.13
N SER A 7 22.65 -9.73 -8.16
CA SER A 7 22.11 -9.14 -6.93
C SER A 7 20.93 -8.20 -7.18
N LEU A 8 19.80 -8.58 -6.57
CA LEU A 8 18.57 -7.81 -6.35
C LEU A 8 18.80 -6.39 -5.84
N VAL A 9 19.90 -6.19 -5.14
CA VAL A 9 20.22 -4.98 -4.40
C VAL A 9 21.45 -4.32 -4.99
N SER A 10 21.29 -3.07 -5.42
CA SER A 10 22.43 -2.26 -5.85
C SER A 10 23.10 -1.63 -4.63
N SER A 11 24.43 -1.67 -4.58
CA SER A 11 25.25 -1.18 -3.46
C SER A 11 25.29 0.36 -3.32
N SER A 12 24.58 1.10 -4.18
CA SER A 12 24.50 2.56 -4.14
C SER A 12 23.32 3.03 -3.30
N THR A 13 23.45 4.14 -2.58
CA THR A 13 22.31 4.89 -2.03
C THR A 13 21.41 5.40 -3.17
N GLY A 14 20.09 5.23 -3.03
CA GLY A 14 19.10 5.74 -3.98
C GLY A 14 18.21 6.81 -3.36
N VAL A 15 17.94 7.88 -4.11
CA VAL A 15 16.90 8.87 -3.77
C VAL A 15 15.77 8.77 -4.77
N PHE A 16 14.54 8.61 -4.27
CA PHE A 16 13.33 8.40 -5.07
C PHE A 16 12.36 9.56 -4.88
N TYR A 17 11.72 10.00 -5.96
CA TYR A 17 10.83 11.16 -6.00
C TYR A 17 9.46 10.78 -6.55
N PRO A 18 8.50 10.37 -5.70
CA PRO A 18 7.10 10.22 -6.11
C PRO A 18 6.51 11.55 -6.57
N TYR A 19 5.56 11.51 -7.50
CA TYR A 19 4.86 12.71 -7.99
C TYR A 19 3.35 12.53 -7.93
N GLN A 20 2.61 13.57 -7.57
CA GLN A 20 1.18 13.53 -7.18
C GLN A 20 0.24 12.81 -8.16
N HIS A 21 0.48 12.88 -9.48
CA HIS A 21 -0.43 12.40 -10.53
C HIS A 21 -0.02 11.02 -11.10
N GLN A 22 0.29 10.06 -10.23
CA GLN A 22 0.57 8.69 -10.64
C GLN A 22 -0.70 7.82 -10.57
N ASP A 23 -0.92 7.02 -11.61
CA ASP A 23 -1.84 5.89 -11.52
C ASP A 23 -1.16 4.70 -10.81
N PHE A 24 -1.93 3.65 -10.46
CA PHE A 24 -1.37 2.51 -9.73
C PHE A 24 -0.27 1.76 -10.50
N TYR A 25 -0.24 1.77 -11.83
CA TYR A 25 0.86 1.15 -12.59
C TYR A 25 2.13 1.98 -12.55
N ALA A 26 2.02 3.32 -12.60
CA ALA A 26 3.14 4.22 -12.42
C ALA A 26 3.69 4.14 -10.99
N MET A 27 2.80 4.03 -9.99
CA MET A 27 3.20 3.78 -8.60
C MET A 27 3.92 2.44 -8.47
N ASP A 28 3.36 1.35 -9.00
CA ASP A 28 4.00 0.03 -8.97
C ASP A 28 5.42 0.08 -9.56
N SER A 29 5.56 0.65 -10.75
CA SER A 29 6.84 0.74 -11.45
C SER A 29 7.89 1.52 -10.65
N LEU A 30 7.48 2.54 -9.89
CA LEU A 30 8.38 3.33 -9.04
C LEU A 30 8.72 2.60 -7.74
N PHE A 31 7.69 2.21 -6.98
CA PHE A 31 7.82 1.69 -5.61
C PHE A 31 8.26 0.23 -5.57
N LEU A 32 8.08 -0.53 -6.64
CA LEU A 32 8.58 -1.89 -6.80
C LEU A 32 9.75 -1.98 -7.80
N SER A 33 10.37 -0.83 -8.11
CA SER A 33 11.65 -0.81 -8.81
C SER A 33 12.77 -1.49 -8.00
N HIS A 34 13.87 -1.82 -8.67
CA HIS A 34 15.03 -2.48 -8.06
C HIS A 34 15.45 -1.85 -6.72
N LEU A 35 15.73 -2.72 -5.74
CA LEU A 35 16.11 -2.31 -4.40
C LEU A 35 17.52 -1.74 -4.37
N LYS A 36 17.73 -0.77 -3.48
CA LYS A 36 19.05 -0.19 -3.18
C LYS A 36 19.45 -0.51 -1.75
N GLN A 37 20.74 -0.53 -1.45
CA GLN A 37 21.21 -0.81 -0.09
C GLN A 37 20.64 0.20 0.91
N GLU A 38 20.68 1.48 0.55
CA GLU A 38 20.09 2.58 1.31
C GLU A 38 19.12 3.35 0.43
N GLU A 39 17.98 3.74 1.00
CA GLU A 39 16.93 4.42 0.27
C GLU A 39 16.39 5.62 1.01
N VAL A 40 16.34 6.74 0.31
CA VAL A 40 15.65 7.96 0.74
C VAL A 40 14.49 8.22 -0.21
N TRP A 41 13.29 8.32 0.35
CA TRP A 41 12.06 8.62 -0.37
C TRP A 41 11.66 10.06 -0.07
N ASP A 42 11.77 10.92 -1.08
CA ASP A 42 11.52 12.36 -0.94
C ASP A 42 10.15 12.73 -1.51
N PHE A 43 9.24 13.06 -0.60
CA PHE A 43 7.83 13.36 -0.88
C PHE A 43 7.58 14.86 -1.13
N GLN A 44 8.61 15.68 -1.34
CA GLN A 44 8.45 17.13 -1.55
C GLN A 44 7.45 17.51 -2.65
N SER A 45 7.32 16.66 -3.68
CA SER A 45 6.41 16.85 -4.82
C SER A 45 5.01 16.26 -4.60
N VAL A 46 4.73 15.69 -3.42
CA VAL A 46 3.45 15.09 -3.05
C VAL A 46 2.82 15.88 -1.90
N SER A 47 2.03 16.88 -2.27
CA SER A 47 1.43 17.81 -1.30
C SER A 47 0.26 17.21 -0.51
N GLN A 48 -0.54 16.32 -1.13
CA GLN A 48 -1.73 15.72 -0.53
C GLN A 48 -1.50 14.27 -0.13
N VAL A 49 -2.19 13.84 0.94
CA VAL A 49 -2.15 12.47 1.43
C VAL A 49 -2.81 11.55 0.41
N HIS A 50 -2.10 10.50 0.01
CA HIS A 50 -2.57 9.50 -0.94
C HIS A 50 -2.30 8.10 -0.38
N LEU A 51 -3.35 7.30 -0.11
CA LEU A 51 -3.15 5.96 0.47
C LEU A 51 -2.43 5.01 -0.49
N GLY A 52 -2.57 5.18 -1.81
CA GLY A 52 -1.71 4.52 -2.79
C GLY A 52 -0.23 4.62 -2.44
N PHE A 53 0.30 5.84 -2.30
CA PHE A 53 1.71 6.02 -1.92
C PHE A 53 2.03 5.46 -0.55
N LEU A 54 1.15 5.66 0.44
CA LEU A 54 1.38 5.13 1.79
C LEU A 54 1.45 3.60 1.79
N GLY A 55 0.56 2.95 1.05
CA GLY A 55 0.49 1.50 0.92
C GLY A 55 1.70 0.93 0.18
N PHE A 56 2.06 1.49 -0.97
CA PHE A 56 3.25 1.06 -1.72
C PHE A 56 4.55 1.27 -0.93
N LEU A 57 4.67 2.40 -0.23
CA LEU A 57 5.83 2.68 0.64
C LEU A 57 5.91 1.67 1.80
N THR A 58 4.77 1.34 2.40
CA THR A 58 4.68 0.38 3.50
C THR A 58 5.03 -1.04 3.03
N LEU A 59 4.47 -1.48 1.91
CA LEU A 59 4.84 -2.75 1.26
C LEU A 59 6.35 -2.80 0.97
N ARG A 60 6.92 -1.75 0.37
CA ARG A 60 8.36 -1.70 0.07
C ARG A 60 9.19 -1.84 1.34
N GLY A 61 8.78 -1.21 2.43
CA GLY A 61 9.48 -1.37 3.70
C GLY A 61 9.43 -2.82 4.22
N PHE A 62 8.30 -3.52 4.11
CA PHE A 62 8.22 -4.93 4.51
C PHE A 62 9.09 -5.83 3.63
N LEU A 63 9.10 -5.61 2.32
CA LEU A 63 10.00 -6.31 1.39
C LEU A 63 11.48 -6.07 1.71
N ARG A 64 11.83 -4.88 2.22
CA ARG A 64 13.19 -4.59 2.68
C ARG A 64 13.51 -5.32 3.98
N GLU A 65 12.57 -5.36 4.92
CA GLU A 65 12.73 -6.05 6.20
C GLU A 65 12.93 -7.56 6.00
N SER A 66 12.13 -8.20 5.14
CA SER A 66 12.28 -9.63 4.81
C SER A 66 13.64 -9.95 4.18
N LEU A 67 14.20 -9.01 3.43
CA LEU A 67 15.55 -9.08 2.85
C LEU A 67 16.66 -8.62 3.79
N SER A 68 16.36 -8.33 5.06
CA SER A 68 17.32 -7.82 6.06
C SER A 68 18.05 -6.54 5.60
N LEU A 69 17.38 -5.70 4.81
CA LEU A 69 17.89 -4.41 4.35
C LEU A 69 17.59 -3.31 5.37
N PRO A 70 18.39 -2.23 5.42
CA PRO A 70 18.10 -1.07 6.24
C PRO A 70 16.70 -0.50 5.96
N LYS A 71 16.01 -0.03 7.00
CA LYS A 71 14.72 0.67 6.85
C LYS A 71 14.87 1.84 5.89
N LEU A 72 13.87 2.00 5.02
CA LEU A 72 13.84 3.15 4.13
C LEU A 72 13.60 4.44 4.94
N GLN A 73 14.17 5.53 4.46
CA GLN A 73 14.09 6.84 5.08
C GLN A 73 13.17 7.73 4.27
N VAL A 74 12.24 8.43 4.92
CA VAL A 74 11.24 9.29 4.27
C VAL A 74 11.45 10.74 4.66
N GLN A 75 11.50 11.64 3.69
CA GLN A 75 11.68 13.07 3.91
C GLN A 75 10.78 13.89 2.99
N GLY A 76 10.78 15.21 3.19
CA GLY A 76 10.06 16.14 2.32
C GLY A 76 8.54 16.05 2.50
N LEU A 77 8.06 15.52 3.64
CA LEU A 77 6.62 15.38 3.88
C LEU A 77 5.96 16.75 4.01
N SER A 78 4.86 16.96 3.31
CA SER A 78 4.08 18.20 3.41
C SER A 78 3.44 18.36 4.79
N LYS A 79 2.96 19.57 5.14
CA LYS A 79 2.19 19.81 6.37
C LYS A 79 0.96 18.88 6.47
N HIS A 80 0.29 18.59 5.35
CA HIS A 80 -0.87 17.69 5.32
C HIS A 80 -0.48 16.26 5.70
N TRP A 81 0.63 15.75 5.15
CA TRP A 81 1.18 14.44 5.50
C TRP A 81 1.56 14.35 6.97
N LYS A 82 2.38 15.30 7.47
CA LYS A 82 2.80 15.29 8.89
C LYS A 82 1.60 15.32 9.82
N THR A 83 0.61 16.18 9.52
CA THR A 83 -0.63 16.28 10.32
C THR A 83 -1.43 15.00 10.30
N TYR A 84 -1.61 14.38 9.12
CA TYR A 84 -2.35 13.13 8.99
C TYR A 84 -1.66 11.99 9.74
N LEU A 85 -0.37 11.75 9.46
CA LEU A 85 0.41 10.67 10.09
C LEU A 85 0.46 10.81 11.62
N ALA A 86 0.57 12.05 12.12
CA ALA A 86 0.51 12.34 13.54
C ALA A 86 -0.84 12.01 14.17
N LYS A 87 -1.94 12.48 13.56
CA LYS A 87 -3.31 12.30 14.08
C LYS A 87 -3.70 10.83 14.22
N VAL A 88 -3.30 10.02 13.25
CA VAL A 88 -3.64 8.59 13.22
C VAL A 88 -2.56 7.70 13.85
N ASN A 89 -1.50 8.31 14.39
CA ASN A 89 -0.31 7.63 14.93
C ASN A 89 0.19 6.51 13.99
N PHE A 90 0.31 6.81 12.69
CA PHE A 90 0.63 5.80 11.68
C PHE A 90 1.98 5.12 11.95
N LEU A 91 3.00 5.90 12.33
CA LEU A 91 4.34 5.39 12.61
C LEU A 91 4.38 4.47 13.85
N GLY A 92 3.50 4.70 14.82
CA GLY A 92 3.39 3.86 16.02
C GLY A 92 2.77 2.49 15.76
N LYS A 93 2.31 2.20 14.54
CA LYS A 93 1.64 0.95 14.16
C LYS A 93 2.60 -0.11 13.62
N GLY A 94 3.92 0.05 13.82
CA GLY A 94 4.91 -0.93 13.42
C GLY A 94 5.24 -0.90 11.94
N VAL A 95 5.18 0.27 11.31
CA VAL A 95 5.53 0.40 9.89
C VAL A 95 7.05 0.30 9.68
N PRO A 96 7.51 -0.40 8.63
CA PRO A 96 8.92 -0.73 8.41
C PRO A 96 9.70 0.40 7.70
N TRP A 97 9.45 1.64 8.10
CA TRP A 97 10.13 2.82 7.55
C TRP A 97 10.18 3.97 8.55
N GLU A 98 11.12 4.89 8.35
CA GLU A 98 11.38 5.98 9.29
C GLU A 98 11.29 7.33 8.60
N SER A 99 10.73 8.33 9.30
CA SER A 99 10.72 9.70 8.80
C SER A 99 11.94 10.47 9.32
N LYS A 100 12.63 11.18 8.43
CA LYS A 100 13.61 12.20 8.78
C LYS A 100 12.96 13.51 9.23
N ASP A 101 11.70 13.72 8.85
CA ASP A 101 10.90 14.84 9.34
C ASP A 101 10.38 14.53 10.74
N PHE A 102 10.31 15.56 11.60
CA PHE A 102 9.61 15.41 12.88
C PHE A 102 8.10 15.25 12.64
N ILE A 103 7.55 14.12 13.10
CA ILE A 103 6.11 13.84 13.13
C ILE A 103 5.73 13.62 14.59
N PRO A 104 4.91 14.50 15.21
CA PRO A 104 4.53 14.31 16.60
C PRO A 104 3.66 13.07 16.74
N ASN A 105 3.95 12.25 17.75
CA ASN A 105 3.05 11.16 18.14
C ASN A 105 1.92 11.76 18.97
N LEU A 106 0.76 11.97 18.35
CA LEU A 106 -0.43 12.37 19.08
C LEU A 106 -1.06 11.10 19.65
N VAL A 107 -1.17 11.03 20.98
CA VAL A 107 -1.93 9.98 21.66
C VAL A 107 -3.40 10.17 21.27
N SER A 108 -3.83 9.49 20.22
CA SER A 108 -5.24 9.38 19.86
C SER A 108 -5.78 8.05 20.39
N ASP A 109 -7.04 8.08 20.83
CA ASP A 109 -7.75 6.86 21.21
C ASP A 109 -7.72 5.88 20.03
N VAL A 110 -7.34 4.64 20.31
CA VAL A 110 -7.25 3.58 19.31
C VAL A 110 -8.66 3.31 18.80
N THR A 111 -8.99 3.88 17.64
CA THR A 111 -10.16 3.49 16.88
C THR A 111 -9.79 2.20 16.15
N LEU A 112 -10.20 1.07 16.73
CA LEU A 112 -10.13 -0.22 16.04
C LEU A 112 -11.16 -0.19 14.90
N PRO A 113 -10.79 -0.57 13.66
CA PRO A 113 -11.77 -0.73 12.61
C PRO A 113 -12.82 -1.76 13.04
N LEU A 114 -14.11 -1.47 12.81
CA LEU A 114 -15.19 -2.42 13.14
C LEU A 114 -15.18 -3.67 12.24
N THR A 115 -14.50 -3.60 11.10
CA THR A 115 -14.38 -4.68 10.11
C THR A 115 -13.05 -4.56 9.39
N GLU A 116 -12.26 -5.62 9.41
CA GLU A 116 -11.00 -5.74 8.65
C GLU A 116 -11.12 -6.90 7.65
N PHE A 117 -10.32 -6.85 6.58
CA PHE A 117 -10.16 -7.95 5.64
C PHE A 117 -8.67 -8.34 5.56
N GLY A 118 -8.37 -9.62 5.30
CA GLY A 118 -7.05 -10.19 5.60
C GLY A 118 -7.02 -10.80 7.01
N GLY A 119 -5.85 -11.10 7.57
CA GLY A 119 -5.75 -11.60 8.95
C GLY A 119 -5.85 -13.10 9.11
N LYS A 120 -5.82 -13.87 8.01
CA LYS A 120 -6.04 -15.33 8.04
C LYS A 120 -4.80 -16.15 8.37
N GLY A 121 -3.68 -15.49 8.66
CA GLY A 121 -2.42 -16.15 9.02
C GLY A 121 -1.78 -16.90 7.85
N HIS A 122 -2.06 -16.46 6.62
CA HIS A 122 -1.39 -17.01 5.43
C HIS A 122 0.02 -16.43 5.25
N TRP A 123 0.29 -15.28 5.89
CA TRP A 123 1.52 -14.52 5.79
C TRP A 123 2.04 -14.21 7.19
N ALA A 124 3.36 -14.18 7.37
CA ALA A 124 3.96 -13.84 8.66
C ALA A 124 3.77 -12.36 9.00
N THR A 125 3.74 -11.53 7.96
CA THR A 125 3.55 -10.09 8.08
C THR A 125 2.32 -9.69 7.29
N GLU A 126 1.35 -9.07 7.96
CA GLU A 126 0.13 -8.53 7.37
C GLU A 126 -0.12 -7.14 7.95
N PHE A 127 -0.47 -6.19 7.08
CA PHE A 127 -0.74 -4.82 7.48
C PHE A 127 -1.92 -4.27 6.70
N HIS A 128 -2.96 -3.86 7.42
CA HIS A 128 -4.15 -3.23 6.87
C HIS A 128 -4.21 -1.78 7.33
N TRP A 129 -4.61 -0.89 6.42
CA TRP A 129 -4.88 0.49 6.76
C TRP A 129 -6.04 1.05 5.96
N GLU A 130 -6.86 1.83 6.66
CA GLU A 130 -8.01 2.53 6.09
C GLU A 130 -7.94 4.01 6.44
N LYS A 131 -8.39 4.84 5.49
CA LYS A 131 -8.73 6.23 5.72
C LYS A 131 -10.11 6.49 5.15
N GLN A 132 -10.99 6.91 6.04
CA GLN A 132 -12.33 7.35 5.69
C GLN A 132 -12.37 8.88 5.54
N ASP A 133 -12.90 9.33 4.42
CA ASP A 133 -13.32 10.70 4.16
C ASP A 133 -14.86 10.77 4.15
N LYS A 134 -15.42 11.98 4.03
CA LYS A 134 -16.89 12.17 4.06
C LYS A 134 -17.64 11.34 3.01
N GLU A 135 -17.07 11.19 1.82
CA GLU A 135 -17.74 10.56 0.67
C GLU A 135 -17.01 9.33 0.14
N SER A 136 -15.80 9.06 0.63
CA SER A 136 -14.95 8.00 0.14
C SER A 136 -14.19 7.32 1.26
N THR A 137 -13.70 6.13 0.97
CA THR A 137 -12.86 5.33 1.86
C THR A 137 -11.74 4.76 1.01
N SER A 138 -10.49 5.01 1.38
CA SER A 138 -9.37 4.34 0.73
C SER A 138 -8.74 3.36 1.70
N VAL A 139 -8.44 2.17 1.20
CA VAL A 139 -7.87 1.08 1.99
C VAL A 139 -6.64 0.54 1.29
N PHE A 140 -5.69 0.02 2.06
CA PHE A 140 -4.68 -0.88 1.52
C PHE A 140 -4.40 -2.03 2.48
N PHE A 141 -3.94 -3.13 1.89
CA PHE A 141 -3.44 -4.32 2.56
C PHE A 141 -2.10 -4.67 1.95
N ALA A 142 -1.09 -4.92 2.79
CA ALA A 142 0.22 -5.41 2.39
C ALA A 142 0.57 -6.64 3.21
N ALA A 143 1.10 -7.66 2.56
CA ALA A 143 1.57 -8.87 3.22
C ALA A 143 2.84 -9.42 2.56
N THR A 144 3.74 -9.95 3.38
CA THR A 144 5.01 -10.57 2.97
C THR A 144 5.25 -11.85 3.77
N ASP A 145 6.19 -12.68 3.31
CA ASP A 145 6.64 -13.88 4.00
C ASP A 145 5.52 -14.93 4.15
N LYS A 146 5.13 -15.49 3.00
CA LYS A 146 4.05 -16.48 2.91
C LYS A 146 4.36 -17.71 3.77
N GLN A 147 3.41 -18.12 4.60
CA GLN A 147 3.55 -19.26 5.53
C GLN A 147 2.95 -20.57 5.01
N SER A 148 2.09 -20.51 3.99
CA SER A 148 1.40 -21.69 3.46
C SER A 148 1.42 -21.72 1.93
N ASP A 149 1.74 -22.89 1.36
CA ASP A 149 1.74 -23.12 -0.08
C ASP A 149 0.30 -23.29 -0.59
N GLY A 150 -0.28 -22.22 -1.14
CA GLY A 150 -1.55 -22.30 -1.87
C GLY A 150 -2.00 -20.97 -2.50
N ASP A 151 -2.82 -21.04 -3.55
CA ASP A 151 -3.57 -19.92 -4.16
C ASP A 151 -4.68 -19.36 -3.25
N VAL A 152 -4.95 -20.07 -2.16
CA VAL A 152 -6.00 -19.80 -1.17
C VAL A 152 -5.91 -18.36 -0.63
N ALA A 153 -4.69 -17.82 -0.46
CA ALA A 153 -4.48 -16.49 0.12
C ALA A 153 -5.10 -15.33 -0.68
N ILE A 154 -5.04 -15.34 -2.02
CA ILE A 154 -5.64 -14.26 -2.83
C ILE A 154 -7.14 -14.45 -2.98
N SER A 155 -7.60 -15.67 -3.27
CA SER A 155 -9.04 -15.92 -3.39
C SER A 155 -9.79 -15.58 -2.10
N ASP A 156 -9.21 -15.89 -0.95
CA ASP A 156 -9.76 -15.54 0.35
C ASP A 156 -9.70 -14.03 0.62
N LEU A 157 -8.56 -13.38 0.38
CA LEU A 157 -8.46 -11.91 0.51
C LEU A 157 -9.50 -11.22 -0.37
N MET A 158 -9.63 -11.66 -1.62
CA MET A 158 -10.58 -11.08 -2.56
C MET A 158 -12.02 -11.32 -2.16
N LYS A 159 -12.36 -12.52 -1.66
CA LYS A 159 -13.68 -12.82 -1.14
C LYS A 159 -14.03 -11.91 0.04
N ASP A 160 -13.12 -11.77 1.00
CA ASP A 160 -13.32 -10.94 2.18
C ASP A 160 -13.39 -9.44 1.81
N PHE A 161 -12.51 -8.98 0.92
CA PHE A 161 -12.51 -7.60 0.42
C PHE A 161 -13.78 -7.28 -0.38
N LEU A 162 -14.24 -8.19 -1.24
CA LEU A 162 -15.49 -8.01 -1.98
C LEU A 162 -16.69 -7.96 -1.03
N HIS A 163 -16.71 -8.82 -0.02
CA HIS A 163 -17.75 -8.79 1.02
C HIS A 163 -17.72 -7.46 1.79
N TYR A 164 -16.55 -7.03 2.26
CA TYR A 164 -16.35 -5.76 2.95
C TYR A 164 -16.79 -4.56 2.10
N SER A 165 -16.30 -4.49 0.85
CA SER A 165 -16.60 -3.38 -0.06
C SER A 165 -18.08 -3.32 -0.42
N GLN A 166 -18.73 -4.46 -0.73
CA GLN A 166 -20.14 -4.49 -1.10
C GLN A 166 -21.09 -4.21 0.07
N THR A 167 -20.69 -4.52 1.30
CA THR A 167 -21.54 -4.30 2.47
C THR A 167 -21.68 -2.80 2.76
N ASN A 168 -20.58 -2.04 2.65
CA ASN A 168 -20.53 -0.66 3.13
C ASN A 168 -20.31 0.41 2.03
N HIS A 169 -19.83 0.01 0.85
CA HIS A 169 -19.34 0.95 -0.17
C HIS A 169 -19.63 0.52 -1.62
N TYR A 170 -19.37 1.41 -2.57
CA TYR A 170 -19.22 1.08 -3.98
C TYR A 170 -17.74 1.08 -4.35
N LEU A 171 -17.24 -0.02 -4.92
CA LEU A 171 -15.85 -0.10 -5.39
C LEU A 171 -15.67 0.82 -6.62
N GLU A 172 -14.83 1.85 -6.49
CA GLU A 172 -14.49 2.75 -7.60
C GLU A 172 -13.21 2.29 -8.31
N ARG A 173 -12.20 1.93 -7.52
CA ARG A 173 -10.89 1.55 -8.03
C ARG A 173 -10.25 0.51 -7.14
N ALA A 174 -9.57 -0.47 -7.71
CA ALA A 174 -8.67 -1.34 -6.94
C ALA A 174 -7.46 -1.76 -7.77
N TYR A 175 -6.34 -1.92 -7.10
CA TYR A 175 -5.13 -2.50 -7.63
C TYR A 175 -4.67 -3.64 -6.74
N ILE A 176 -4.45 -4.80 -7.33
CA ILE A 176 -3.94 -5.99 -6.66
C ILE A 176 -2.63 -6.36 -7.32
N ARG A 177 -1.60 -6.61 -6.52
CA ARG A 177 -0.26 -6.97 -6.99
C ARG A 177 0.24 -8.16 -6.18
N LYS A 178 0.60 -9.23 -6.89
CA LYS A 178 1.42 -10.34 -6.38
C LYS A 178 2.87 -10.14 -6.78
N GLU A 179 3.75 -11.12 -6.61
CA GLU A 179 5.11 -11.13 -7.15
C GLU A 179 5.13 -11.02 -8.69
N ASN A 180 4.38 -11.84 -9.43
CA ASN A 180 4.53 -11.93 -10.89
C ASN A 180 3.37 -11.35 -11.71
N SER A 181 2.32 -10.86 -11.05
CA SER A 181 1.13 -10.35 -11.74
C SER A 181 0.45 -9.22 -10.98
N SER A 182 -0.33 -8.42 -11.72
CA SER A 182 -1.25 -7.46 -11.15
C SER A 182 -2.58 -7.35 -11.90
N TYR A 183 -3.57 -6.87 -11.16
CA TYR A 183 -4.93 -6.63 -11.61
C TYR A 183 -5.33 -5.20 -11.25
N LEU A 184 -5.75 -4.43 -12.23
CA LEU A 184 -6.33 -3.10 -12.04
C LEU A 184 -7.82 -3.14 -12.36
N TYR A 185 -8.66 -2.92 -11.36
CA TYR A 185 -10.09 -2.71 -11.51
C TYR A 185 -10.41 -1.22 -11.55
N LEU A 186 -11.15 -0.79 -12.56
CA LEU A 186 -11.68 0.57 -12.70
C LEU A 186 -13.19 0.52 -12.92
N ASN A 187 -13.93 1.24 -12.07
CA ASN A 187 -15.35 1.49 -12.25
C ASN A 187 -15.53 2.87 -12.90
N SER A 188 -16.15 2.92 -14.08
CA SER A 188 -16.48 4.17 -14.76
C SER A 188 -17.98 4.42 -14.66
N LYS A 189 -18.39 5.68 -14.50
CA LYS A 189 -19.82 6.05 -14.50
C LYS A 189 -20.49 5.85 -15.87
N GLU A 190 -19.69 5.85 -16.94
CA GLU A 190 -20.16 5.88 -18.33
C GLU A 190 -19.99 4.53 -19.05
N ALA A 191 -19.35 3.55 -18.41
CA ALA A 191 -19.05 2.26 -19.02
C ALA A 191 -19.07 1.14 -17.98
N ASN A 192 -19.24 -0.10 -18.46
CA ASN A 192 -19.08 -1.28 -17.61
C ASN A 192 -17.70 -1.29 -16.93
N PRO A 193 -17.60 -1.76 -15.67
CA PRO A 193 -16.33 -1.92 -14.99
C PRO A 193 -15.33 -2.72 -15.81
N ARG A 194 -14.06 -2.33 -15.74
CA ARG A 194 -12.97 -2.96 -16.50
C ARG A 194 -11.93 -3.52 -15.53
N VAL A 195 -11.44 -4.71 -15.86
CA VAL A 195 -10.30 -5.34 -15.20
C VAL A 195 -9.16 -5.47 -16.20
N PHE A 196 -8.01 -4.93 -15.85
CA PHE A 196 -6.79 -5.04 -16.63
C PHE A 196 -5.83 -5.96 -15.90
N PHE A 197 -5.36 -7.00 -16.59
CA PHE A 197 -4.32 -7.89 -16.10
C PHE A 197 -2.97 -7.50 -16.71
N ARG A 198 -1.92 -7.61 -15.91
CA ARG A 198 -0.54 -7.41 -16.35
C ARG A 198 0.38 -8.44 -15.68
N GLU A 199 1.22 -9.09 -16.48
CA GLU A 199 2.37 -9.83 -15.98
C GLU A 199 3.49 -8.85 -15.64
N ASN A 200 4.11 -9.03 -14.48
CA ASN A 200 5.18 -8.18 -13.98
C ASN A 200 6.28 -9.08 -13.42
N PRO A 201 7.16 -9.63 -14.29
CA PRO A 201 8.29 -10.41 -13.83
C PRO A 201 9.09 -9.57 -12.84
N THR A 202 9.33 -10.13 -11.66
CA THR A 202 10.11 -9.49 -10.62
C THR A 202 10.90 -10.55 -9.88
N ASP A 203 12.03 -10.13 -9.35
CA ASP A 203 12.87 -10.97 -8.52
C ASP A 203 12.60 -10.71 -7.02
N LEU A 204 11.63 -9.84 -6.68
CA LEU A 204 11.22 -9.58 -5.30
C LEU A 204 10.69 -10.85 -4.61
N PRO A 205 10.87 -10.98 -3.28
CA PRO A 205 10.24 -12.05 -2.50
C PRO A 205 8.72 -12.11 -2.67
N GLU A 206 8.09 -13.22 -2.30
CA GLU A 206 6.63 -13.35 -2.36
C GLU A 206 5.93 -12.29 -1.51
N PHE A 207 4.90 -11.66 -2.10
CA PHE A 207 4.08 -10.67 -1.42
C PHE A 207 2.68 -10.60 -2.00
N LEU A 208 1.77 -10.02 -1.23
CA LEU A 208 0.43 -9.67 -1.68
C LEU A 208 0.12 -8.24 -1.29
N PHE A 209 -0.33 -7.46 -2.27
CA PHE A 209 -0.71 -6.09 -2.08
C PHE A 209 -2.08 -5.82 -2.69
N LEU A 210 -2.92 -5.12 -1.95
CA LEU A 210 -4.19 -4.59 -2.41
C LEU A 210 -4.26 -3.12 -2.00
N VAL A 211 -4.66 -2.26 -2.91
CA VAL A 211 -5.06 -0.88 -2.61
C VAL A 211 -6.34 -0.55 -3.35
N ALA A 212 -7.28 0.08 -2.67
CA ALA A 212 -8.58 0.38 -3.25
C ALA A 212 -9.14 1.74 -2.80
N GLU A 213 -9.96 2.30 -3.68
CA GLU A 213 -10.76 3.48 -3.46
C GLU A 213 -12.23 3.09 -3.57
N LEU A 214 -12.96 3.39 -2.51
CA LEU A 214 -14.34 3.05 -2.30
C LEU A 214 -15.15 4.33 -2.14
N LYS A 215 -16.36 4.37 -2.67
CA LYS A 215 -17.32 5.44 -2.43
C LYS A 215 -18.33 5.02 -1.37
N THR A 216 -18.53 5.84 -0.36
CA THR A 216 -19.49 5.57 0.71
C THR A 216 -20.91 5.50 0.12
N LYS A 217 -21.66 4.44 0.44
CA LYS A 217 -23.07 4.36 0.04
C LYS A 217 -23.85 5.44 0.81
N PRO A 218 -24.72 6.23 0.15
CA PRO A 218 -25.62 7.10 0.89
C PRO A 218 -26.49 6.24 1.82
N SER A 219 -26.60 6.62 3.08
CA SER A 219 -27.52 5.97 4.02
C SER A 219 -28.92 6.09 3.46
N THR A 220 -29.54 4.98 3.07
CA THR A 220 -30.97 4.93 2.79
C THR A 220 -31.71 5.10 4.12
N HIS A 221 -31.86 6.35 4.56
CA HIS A 221 -32.88 6.67 5.53
C HIS A 221 -34.22 6.42 4.85
N SER A 222 -34.81 5.28 5.19
CA SER A 222 -36.21 4.99 4.90
C SER A 222 -37.00 5.89 5.84
N ASN A 223 -37.60 6.95 5.31
CA ASN A 223 -38.72 7.62 5.96
C ASN A 223 -40.02 7.13 5.32
#